data_AF-A0A967DAK3-F1
#
_entry.id   AF-A0A967DAK3-F1
#
_cell.length_a   1.000
_cell.length_b   1.000
_cell.length_c   1.000
_cell.angle_alpha   90.00
_cell.angle_beta   90.00
_cell.angle_gamma   90.00
#
_symmetry.space_group_name_H-M   'P 1'
#
loop_
_entity.id
_entity.type
_entity.pdbx_description
1 polymer ?
#
loop_
_entity_poly.entity_id
_entity_poly.type
_entity_poly.pdbx_seq_one_letter_code
_entity_poly.pdbx_strand_id
1 'polypeptide(L)'
;AFRDPFGIRPLCIGKIDTPEGTEWMIASESVALEGLGYTFVRDVIPGEAIYIDLDGNFHTRQCAPSASLNPCIFEYVYLARPDSTIDGVTVYNVRMRMGDYLAEKIRAETDVSKIDVVMPIPDSSRPAALQVAKRLGISYREGFFKNRYIGRTFIMPGQAVRKKSVRQKLNAMRIEFKDKTVLIVDDSIVRGTTSYEIVQMARESGAKKVIFASAAPPVRFPNVYGIDMPTRSELVAYGRTHDEINDLIGADQLIYQSVEDMKKAVQDINPNIKNFEASCFDGNYITGDITEAYLDALEAARNIANNEEDRKSDPSDFARSQLHLHLANGD
;
A
#
# COMPACT_ATOMS: atom_id res chain seq x y z
N ALA A 1 4.38 -20.85 -15.63
CA ALA A 1 3.74 -19.69 -14.97
C ALA A 1 2.52 -19.27 -15.78
N PHE A 2 1.53 -18.58 -15.20
CA PHE A 2 0.39 -18.02 -15.94
C PHE A 2 -0.16 -16.79 -15.23
N ARG A 3 -0.87 -15.93 -15.97
CA ARG A 3 -1.53 -14.72 -15.43
C ARG A 3 -3.04 -14.81 -15.61
N ASP A 4 -3.81 -14.24 -14.67
CA ASP A 4 -5.27 -14.25 -14.74
C ASP A 4 -5.79 -13.52 -16.00
N PRO A 5 -7.01 -13.82 -16.48
CA PRO A 5 -7.56 -13.23 -17.71
C PRO A 5 -7.74 -11.71 -17.69
N PHE A 6 -7.74 -11.10 -16.50
CA PHE A 6 -7.89 -9.67 -16.30
C PHE A 6 -6.54 -8.96 -16.05
N GLY A 7 -5.43 -9.71 -15.97
CA GLY A 7 -4.11 -9.17 -15.71
C GLY A 7 -3.98 -8.42 -14.39
N ILE A 8 -4.74 -8.80 -13.36
CA ILE A 8 -4.84 -8.03 -12.11
C ILE A 8 -3.52 -8.05 -11.36
N ARG A 9 -2.91 -9.22 -11.21
CA ARG A 9 -1.67 -9.41 -10.45
C ARG A 9 -0.46 -9.31 -11.38
N PRO A 10 0.64 -8.64 -10.95
CA PRO A 10 1.80 -8.42 -11.81
C PRO A 10 2.60 -9.73 -11.98
N LEU A 11 3.13 -9.93 -13.18
CA LEU A 11 3.96 -11.08 -13.53
C LEU A 11 4.82 -10.75 -14.74
N CYS A 12 6.13 -10.90 -14.63
CA CYS A 12 7.10 -10.54 -15.67
C CYS A 12 8.09 -11.67 -15.95
N ILE A 13 8.69 -11.60 -17.14
CA ILE A 13 9.64 -12.58 -17.68
C ILE A 13 11.00 -11.92 -17.81
N GLY A 14 12.04 -12.58 -17.31
CA GLY A 14 13.43 -12.24 -17.55
C GLY A 14 14.19 -13.39 -18.18
N LYS A 15 15.30 -13.07 -18.84
CA LYS A 15 16.23 -14.06 -19.39
C LYS A 15 17.68 -13.68 -19.10
N ILE A 16 18.55 -14.69 -19.04
CA ILE A 16 19.99 -14.52 -19.03
C ILE A 16 20.61 -15.54 -19.99
N ASP A 17 21.55 -15.08 -20.81
CA ASP A 17 22.25 -15.95 -21.77
C ASP A 17 23.56 -16.43 -21.12
N THR A 18 23.70 -17.74 -20.92
CA THR A 18 24.89 -18.40 -20.33
C THR A 18 25.60 -19.27 -21.38
N PRO A 19 26.83 -19.75 -21.12
CA PRO A 19 27.48 -20.72 -22.01
C PRO A 19 26.70 -22.02 -22.23
N GLU A 20 25.87 -22.42 -21.25
CA GLU A 20 25.06 -23.64 -21.27
C GLU A 20 23.70 -23.44 -21.98
N GLY A 21 23.25 -22.19 -22.14
CA GLY A 21 22.00 -21.86 -22.83
C GLY A 21 21.33 -20.60 -22.28
N THR A 22 20.12 -20.31 -22.77
CA THR A 22 19.30 -19.23 -22.19
C THR A 22 18.55 -19.77 -20.97
N GLU A 23 18.76 -19.15 -19.81
CA GLU A 23 17.95 -19.39 -18.62
C GLU A 23 16.82 -18.36 -18.52
N TRP A 24 15.69 -18.79 -17.97
CA TRP A 24 14.48 -17.98 -17.85
C TRP A 24 14.06 -17.82 -16.40
N MET A 25 13.56 -16.65 -16.06
CA MET A 25 13.03 -16.35 -14.74
C MET A 25 11.67 -15.69 -14.87
N ILE A 26 10.76 -16.06 -13.97
CA ILE A 26 9.45 -15.43 -13.84
C ILE A 26 9.36 -14.83 -12.44
N ALA A 27 8.93 -13.58 -12.33
CA ALA A 27 8.81 -12.89 -11.05
C ALA A 27 7.58 -11.98 -11.02
N SER A 28 7.08 -11.67 -9.83
CA SER A 28 6.00 -10.69 -9.66
C SER A 28 6.43 -9.28 -10.03
N GLU A 29 7.70 -8.92 -9.81
CA GLU A 29 8.24 -7.58 -10.05
C GLU A 29 9.57 -7.64 -10.78
N SER A 30 9.81 -6.69 -11.70
CA SER A 30 11.01 -6.64 -12.54
C SER A 30 12.31 -6.53 -11.74
N VAL A 31 12.26 -5.92 -10.56
CA VAL A 31 13.42 -5.74 -9.68
C VAL A 31 14.06 -7.06 -9.22
N ALA A 32 13.29 -8.15 -9.16
CA ALA A 32 13.84 -9.48 -8.86
C ALA A 32 14.70 -10.00 -10.03
N LEU A 33 14.29 -9.72 -11.26
CA LEU A 33 15.03 -10.09 -12.47
C LEU A 33 16.35 -9.32 -12.52
N GLU A 34 16.27 -7.99 -12.41
CA GLU A 34 17.41 -7.08 -12.49
C GLU A 34 18.41 -7.34 -11.35
N GLY A 35 17.93 -7.57 -10.13
CA GLY A 35 18.77 -7.87 -8.96
C GLY A 35 19.58 -9.16 -9.09
N LEU A 36 19.18 -10.07 -9.97
CA LEU A 36 19.86 -11.34 -10.27
C LEU A 36 20.58 -11.33 -11.62
N GLY A 37 20.63 -10.18 -12.31
CA GLY A 37 21.31 -10.02 -13.60
C GLY A 37 20.51 -10.53 -14.81
N TYR A 38 19.24 -10.91 -14.64
CA TYR A 38 18.36 -11.25 -15.75
C TYR A 38 17.94 -9.97 -16.48
N THR A 39 17.98 -10.01 -17.80
CA THR A 39 17.43 -8.95 -18.65
C THR A 39 15.92 -9.08 -18.68
N PHE A 40 15.20 -8.00 -18.33
CA PHE A 40 13.75 -7.94 -18.48
C PHE A 40 13.34 -8.11 -19.96
N VAL A 41 12.40 -9.01 -20.22
CA VAL A 41 11.90 -9.29 -21.58
C VAL A 41 10.57 -8.59 -21.81
N ARG A 42 9.57 -8.91 -20.99
CA ARG A 42 8.22 -8.33 -20.99
C ARG A 42 7.39 -8.83 -19.82
N ASP A 43 6.27 -8.17 -19.56
CA ASP A 43 5.19 -8.72 -18.74
C ASP A 43 4.52 -9.94 -19.41
N VAL A 44 4.03 -10.87 -18.58
CA VAL A 44 3.13 -11.94 -19.02
C VAL A 44 1.78 -11.29 -19.31
N ILE A 45 1.24 -11.48 -20.52
CA ILE A 45 -0.02 -10.81 -20.89
C ILE A 45 -1.23 -11.48 -20.18
N PRO A 46 -2.36 -10.80 -20.04
CA PRO A 46 -3.56 -11.38 -19.41
C PRO A 46 -3.96 -12.71 -20.08
N GLY A 47 -4.22 -13.73 -19.26
CA GLY A 47 -4.60 -15.08 -19.72
C GLY A 47 -3.49 -15.94 -20.33
N GLU A 48 -2.26 -15.43 -20.46
CA GLU A 48 -1.15 -16.19 -21.02
C GLU A 48 -0.59 -17.21 -20.03
N ALA A 49 -0.25 -18.38 -20.56
CA ALA A 49 0.58 -19.38 -19.89
C ALA A 49 1.97 -19.44 -20.54
N ILE A 50 2.98 -19.53 -19.69
CA ILE A 50 4.39 -19.72 -20.00
C ILE A 50 4.82 -21.12 -19.54
N TYR A 51 5.45 -21.86 -20.44
CA TYR A 51 6.05 -23.16 -20.17
C TYR A 51 7.51 -23.14 -20.64
N ILE A 52 8.43 -23.45 -19.73
CA ILE A 52 9.85 -23.63 -20.02
C ILE A 52 10.12 -25.12 -19.82
N ASP A 53 10.56 -25.81 -20.87
CA ASP A 53 10.84 -27.24 -20.78
C ASP A 53 12.18 -27.52 -20.10
N LEU A 54 12.52 -28.80 -19.93
CA LEU A 54 13.77 -29.21 -19.26
C LEU A 54 15.03 -28.93 -20.11
N ASP A 55 14.86 -28.68 -21.40
CA ASP A 55 15.94 -28.33 -22.33
C ASP A 55 16.15 -26.80 -22.41
N GLY A 56 15.34 -26.01 -21.69
CA GLY A 56 15.40 -24.54 -21.65
C GLY A 56 14.61 -23.85 -22.76
N ASN A 57 13.81 -24.57 -23.54
CA ASN A 57 12.99 -23.98 -24.60
C ASN A 57 11.80 -23.22 -24.00
N PHE A 58 11.58 -22.01 -24.49
CA PHE A 58 10.52 -21.13 -24.03
C PHE A 58 9.26 -21.25 -24.91
N HIS A 59 8.14 -21.60 -24.29
CA HIS A 59 6.84 -21.73 -24.94
C HIS A 59 5.82 -20.80 -24.28
N THR A 60 4.96 -20.17 -25.10
CA THR A 60 3.83 -19.39 -24.59
C THR A 60 2.55 -19.70 -25.34
N ARG A 61 1.41 -19.55 -24.65
CA ARG A 61 0.09 -19.70 -25.24
C ARG A 61 -0.93 -18.81 -24.55
N GLN A 62 -1.80 -18.16 -25.33
CA GLN A 62 -3.02 -17.54 -24.80
C GLN A 62 -4.00 -18.64 -24.39
N CYS A 63 -4.37 -18.67 -23.12
CA CYS A 63 -5.19 -19.73 -22.52
C CYS A 63 -6.55 -19.23 -22.02
N ALA A 64 -6.81 -17.92 -22.07
CA ALA A 64 -8.11 -17.35 -21.72
C ALA A 64 -8.77 -16.66 -22.92
N PRO A 65 -10.04 -16.99 -23.24
CA PRO A 65 -10.81 -16.20 -24.19
C PRO A 65 -11.09 -14.80 -23.59
N SER A 66 -11.13 -13.78 -24.44
CA SER A 66 -11.51 -12.40 -24.06
C SER A 66 -10.65 -11.78 -22.96
N ALA A 67 -9.34 -12.10 -22.94
CA ALA A 67 -8.41 -11.52 -21.98
C ALA A 67 -8.34 -9.98 -22.13
N SER A 68 -8.26 -9.28 -21.00
CA SER A 68 -8.19 -7.82 -20.95
C SER A 68 -7.22 -7.35 -19.87
N LEU A 69 -6.55 -6.23 -20.11
CA LEU A 69 -5.53 -5.71 -19.18
C LEU A 69 -6.16 -4.73 -18.19
N ASN A 70 -6.22 -5.13 -16.92
CA ASN A 70 -6.80 -4.37 -15.81
C ASN A 70 -5.88 -4.50 -14.58
N PRO A 71 -4.65 -3.98 -14.64
CA PRO A 71 -3.69 -4.13 -13.57
C PRO A 71 -4.23 -3.52 -12.27
N CYS A 72 -3.87 -4.13 -11.15
CA CYS A 72 -4.27 -3.61 -9.85
C CYS A 72 -3.61 -2.25 -9.60
N ILE A 73 -4.44 -1.23 -9.43
CA ILE A 73 -3.95 0.14 -9.22
C ILE A 73 -3.18 0.29 -7.90
N PHE A 74 -3.48 -0.57 -6.91
CA PHE A 74 -2.87 -0.52 -5.58
C PHE A 74 -1.38 -0.92 -5.59
N GLU A 75 -0.94 -1.67 -6.59
CA GLU A 75 0.49 -1.97 -6.81
C GLU A 75 1.27 -0.67 -7.02
N TYR A 76 0.76 0.21 -7.87
CA TYR A 76 1.40 1.49 -8.17
C TYR A 76 1.34 2.47 -6.99
N VAL A 77 0.22 2.48 -6.25
CA VAL A 77 0.02 3.34 -5.08
C VAL A 77 1.05 3.04 -3.99
N TYR A 78 1.16 1.76 -3.58
CA TYR A 78 1.88 1.42 -2.36
C TYR A 78 2.67 0.10 -2.43
N LEU A 79 2.07 -0.96 -2.97
CA LEU A 79 2.56 -2.32 -2.72
C LEU A 79 3.87 -2.64 -3.46
N ALA A 80 3.95 -2.32 -4.74
CA ALA A 80 5.13 -2.60 -5.54
C ALA A 80 6.30 -1.70 -5.14
N ARG A 81 7.52 -2.18 -5.36
CA ARG A 81 8.70 -1.35 -5.14
C ARG A 81 8.78 -0.25 -6.19
N PRO A 82 9.30 0.94 -5.83
CA PRO A 82 9.37 2.07 -6.75
C PRO A 82 10.27 1.81 -7.97
N ASP A 83 11.28 0.95 -7.84
CA ASP A 83 12.19 0.55 -8.91
C ASP A 83 11.65 -0.56 -9.83
N SER A 84 10.42 -1.02 -9.62
CA SER A 84 9.76 -1.99 -10.48
C SER A 84 9.06 -1.33 -11.68
N THR A 85 9.02 -2.06 -12.79
CA THR A 85 8.19 -1.77 -13.96
C THR A 85 7.12 -2.86 -14.09
N ILE A 86 5.85 -2.45 -14.18
CA ILE A 86 4.69 -3.34 -14.30
C ILE A 86 3.91 -2.89 -15.53
N ASP A 87 3.65 -3.80 -16.47
CA ASP A 87 2.89 -3.52 -17.70
C ASP A 87 3.39 -2.27 -18.45
N GLY A 88 4.73 -2.13 -18.56
CA GLY A 88 5.39 -0.99 -19.19
C GLY A 88 5.34 0.33 -18.39
N VAL A 89 4.91 0.29 -17.13
CA VAL A 89 4.79 1.46 -16.26
C VAL A 89 5.74 1.35 -15.08
N THR A 90 6.68 2.30 -14.97
CA THR A 90 7.57 2.41 -13.81
C THR A 90 6.83 2.97 -12.60
N VAL A 91 6.85 2.25 -11.48
CA VAL A 91 6.10 2.59 -10.26
C VAL A 91 6.52 3.94 -9.70
N TYR A 92 7.83 4.25 -9.66
CA TYR A 92 8.33 5.55 -9.20
C TYR A 92 7.73 6.73 -9.98
N ASN A 93 7.66 6.62 -11.30
CA ASN A 93 7.12 7.67 -12.16
C ASN A 93 5.61 7.86 -11.93
N VAL A 94 4.86 6.79 -11.69
CA VAL A 94 3.44 6.91 -11.32
C VAL A 94 3.29 7.69 -10.02
N ARG A 95 4.07 7.35 -8.98
CA ARG A 95 4.00 8.05 -7.68
C ARG A 95 4.35 9.53 -7.80
N MET A 96 5.29 9.88 -8.68
CA MET A 96 5.56 11.28 -9.03
C MET A 96 4.34 11.92 -9.70
N ARG A 97 3.74 11.27 -10.70
CA ARG A 97 2.54 11.78 -11.40
C ARG A 97 1.33 11.94 -10.47
N MET A 98 1.12 11.02 -9.53
CA MET A 98 0.12 11.18 -8.49
C MET A 98 0.35 12.45 -7.67
N GLY A 99 1.62 12.77 -7.35
CA GLY A 99 1.98 14.03 -6.72
C GLY A 99 1.71 15.28 -7.57
N ASP A 100 1.90 15.20 -8.90
CA ASP A 100 1.54 16.30 -9.81
C ASP A 100 0.04 16.61 -9.75
N TYR A 101 -0.81 15.59 -9.86
CA TYR A 101 -2.26 15.77 -9.78
C TYR A 101 -2.72 16.18 -8.39
N LEU A 102 -2.13 15.60 -7.33
CA LEU A 102 -2.47 15.96 -5.96
C LEU A 102 -2.15 17.43 -5.68
N ALA A 103 -1.06 17.97 -6.25
CA ALA A 103 -0.72 19.39 -6.14
C ALA A 103 -1.82 20.29 -6.74
N GLU A 104 -2.34 19.93 -7.91
CA GLU A 104 -3.42 20.71 -8.53
C GLU A 104 -4.72 20.63 -7.71
N LYS A 105 -5.01 19.46 -7.12
CA LYS A 105 -6.14 19.31 -6.21
C LYS A 105 -5.97 20.15 -4.94
N ILE A 106 -4.78 20.15 -4.34
CA ILE A 106 -4.46 20.99 -3.17
C ILE A 106 -4.63 22.48 -3.51
N ARG A 107 -4.18 22.94 -4.69
CA ARG A 107 -4.40 24.34 -5.12
C ARG A 107 -5.87 24.71 -5.21
N ALA A 108 -6.72 23.78 -5.64
CA ALA A 108 -8.15 24.01 -5.80
C ALA A 108 -8.89 24.04 -4.45
N GLU A 109 -8.45 23.23 -3.48
CA GLU A 109 -9.17 23.03 -2.22
C GLU A 109 -8.55 23.78 -1.03
N THR A 110 -7.34 24.32 -1.17
CA THR A 110 -6.58 24.93 -0.07
C THR A 110 -5.89 26.21 -0.50
N ASP A 111 -5.83 27.18 0.43
CA ASP A 111 -4.98 28.35 0.28
C ASP A 111 -3.50 27.98 0.51
N VAL A 112 -2.82 27.66 -0.58
CA VAL A 112 -1.41 27.23 -0.63
C VAL A 112 -0.47 28.25 0.02
N SER A 113 -0.82 29.54 0.02
CA SER A 113 0.01 30.60 0.64
C SER A 113 0.13 30.47 2.16
N LYS A 114 -0.74 29.68 2.80
CA LYS A 114 -0.73 29.42 4.24
C LYS A 114 0.08 28.19 4.63
N ILE A 115 0.64 27.45 3.67
CA ILE A 115 1.40 26.22 3.92
C ILE A 115 2.88 26.56 3.96
N ASP A 116 3.53 26.31 5.09
CA ASP A 116 4.94 26.65 5.27
C ASP A 116 5.87 25.56 4.69
N VAL A 117 5.43 24.30 4.73
CA VAL A 117 6.27 23.14 4.40
C VAL A 117 5.43 21.92 4.02
N VAL A 118 5.93 21.16 3.05
CA VAL A 118 5.41 19.84 2.67
C VAL A 118 6.32 18.76 3.26
N MET A 119 5.71 17.75 3.88
CA MET A 119 6.42 16.64 4.51
C MET A 119 5.81 15.29 4.09
N PRO A 120 6.63 14.30 3.70
CA PRO A 120 6.14 12.95 3.44
C PRO A 120 5.96 12.16 4.73
N ILE A 121 5.10 11.15 4.67
CA ILE A 121 5.17 9.97 5.54
C ILE A 121 6.07 8.92 4.88
N PRO A 122 7.25 8.61 5.46
CA PRO A 122 8.21 7.73 4.82
C PRO A 122 7.74 6.26 4.79
N ASP A 123 8.02 5.49 3.74
CA ASP A 123 8.93 5.81 2.62
C ASP A 123 8.21 6.00 1.27
N SER A 124 7.05 5.36 1.10
CA SER A 124 6.26 5.25 -0.13
C SER A 124 5.76 6.59 -0.67
N SER A 125 5.35 7.51 0.21
CA SER A 125 4.79 8.81 -0.19
C SER A 125 5.84 9.84 -0.64
N ARG A 126 7.15 9.58 -0.43
CA ARG A 126 8.23 10.52 -0.75
C ARG A 126 8.19 11.05 -2.18
N PRO A 127 8.03 10.23 -3.24
CA PRO A 127 8.00 10.72 -4.61
C PRO A 127 6.81 11.66 -4.87
N ALA A 128 5.64 11.32 -4.33
CA ALA A 128 4.43 12.13 -4.44
C ALA A 128 4.59 13.46 -3.69
N ALA A 129 5.02 13.43 -2.42
CA ALA A 129 5.24 14.61 -1.60
C ALA A 129 6.29 15.56 -2.21
N LEU A 130 7.36 15.01 -2.81
CA LEU A 130 8.38 15.77 -3.51
C LEU A 130 7.79 16.51 -4.72
N GLN A 131 6.96 15.84 -5.53
CA GLN A 131 6.26 16.51 -6.63
C GLN A 131 5.27 17.55 -6.14
N VAL A 132 4.49 17.26 -5.09
CA VAL A 132 3.58 18.24 -4.48
C VAL A 132 4.34 19.50 -4.08
N ALA A 133 5.43 19.37 -3.33
CA ALA A 133 6.26 20.50 -2.91
C ALA A 133 6.77 21.31 -4.11
N LYS A 134 7.35 20.62 -5.12
CA LYS A 134 7.88 21.24 -6.33
C LYS A 134 6.80 21.99 -7.11
N ARG A 135 5.64 21.37 -7.31
CA ARG A 135 4.52 21.93 -8.07
C ARG A 135 3.91 23.12 -7.33
N LEU A 136 3.78 23.04 -6.01
CA LEU A 136 3.25 24.12 -5.18
C LEU A 136 4.25 25.26 -4.94
N GLY A 137 5.54 25.05 -5.20
CA GLY A 137 6.58 26.02 -4.89
C GLY A 137 6.84 26.16 -3.38
N ILE A 138 6.54 25.12 -2.61
CA ILE A 138 6.71 25.07 -1.15
C ILE A 138 7.95 24.24 -0.81
N SER A 139 8.61 24.57 0.30
CA SER A 139 9.75 23.80 0.79
C SER A 139 9.36 22.36 1.13
N TYR A 140 10.16 21.40 0.65
CA TYR A 140 10.10 20.00 1.08
C TYR A 140 11.01 19.79 2.29
N ARG A 141 10.50 19.14 3.33
CA ARG A 141 11.30 18.72 4.50
C ARG A 141 10.93 17.31 4.93
N GLU A 142 11.93 16.53 5.33
CA GLU A 142 11.69 15.29 6.07
C GLU A 142 11.38 15.69 7.52
N GLY A 143 10.11 15.68 7.92
CA GLY A 143 9.72 15.90 9.32
C GLY A 143 9.61 14.60 10.12
N PHE A 144 9.26 13.50 9.44
CA PHE A 144 9.14 12.18 10.04
C PHE A 144 10.32 11.30 9.66
N PHE A 145 10.87 10.60 10.64
CA PHE A 145 11.91 9.61 10.44
C PHE A 145 11.38 8.23 10.79
N LYS A 146 11.46 7.30 9.83
CA LYS A 146 11.08 5.89 10.03
C LYS A 146 12.18 5.16 10.78
N ASN A 147 11.82 4.53 11.89
CA ASN A 147 12.73 3.66 12.62
C ASN A 147 12.93 2.39 11.80
N ARG A 148 14.14 2.18 11.26
CA ARG A 148 14.43 1.00 10.43
C ARG A 148 14.47 -0.30 11.24
N TYR A 149 14.81 -0.19 12.54
CA TYR A 149 15.03 -1.32 13.43
C TYR A 149 13.92 -1.36 14.48
N ILE A 150 12.76 -1.91 14.10
CA ILE A 150 11.64 -2.09 15.00
C ILE A 150 11.52 -3.58 15.27
N GLY A 151 11.80 -3.99 16.51
CA GLY A 151 11.58 -5.36 16.96
C GLY A 151 10.09 -5.67 17.10
N ARG A 152 9.72 -6.95 17.01
CA ARG A 152 8.38 -7.40 17.40
C ARG A 152 8.12 -7.01 18.85
N THR A 153 6.98 -6.40 19.14
CA THR A 153 6.56 -6.14 20.53
C THR A 153 6.25 -7.48 21.18
N PHE A 154 7.12 -7.96 22.08
CA PHE A 154 6.81 -9.15 22.89
C PHE A 154 5.65 -8.86 23.85
N ILE A 155 4.93 -9.91 24.26
CA ILE A 155 3.82 -9.83 25.22
C ILE A 155 4.34 -9.22 26.53
N MET A 156 4.03 -7.95 26.76
CA MET A 156 4.38 -7.22 27.98
C MET A 156 3.18 -7.32 28.95
N PRO A 157 3.36 -7.80 30.20
CA PRO A 157 2.26 -7.85 31.17
C PRO A 157 1.85 -6.42 31.56
N GLY A 158 0.63 -6.02 31.17
CA GLY A 158 0.03 -4.73 31.51
C GLY A 158 -0.69 -4.07 30.32
N GLN A 159 -1.99 -3.81 30.45
CA GLN A 159 -2.80 -3.18 29.38
C GLN A 159 -2.31 -1.76 29.00
N ALA A 160 -1.64 -1.04 29.91
CA ALA A 160 -1.18 0.32 29.66
C ALA A 160 -0.09 0.43 28.59
N VAL A 161 0.63 -0.66 28.27
CA VAL A 161 1.79 -0.64 27.35
C VAL A 161 1.41 -0.99 25.90
N ARG A 162 0.15 -1.37 25.64
CA ARG A 162 -0.30 -1.78 24.28
C ARG A 162 -0.65 -0.64 23.31
N LYS A 163 -0.44 0.64 23.68
CA LYS A 163 -0.97 1.81 22.93
C LYS A 163 0.05 2.77 22.27
N LYS A 164 1.25 2.33 21.88
CA LYS A 164 2.19 3.22 21.13
C LYS A 164 2.91 2.55 19.95
N SER A 165 2.19 1.82 19.09
CA SER A 165 2.79 1.14 17.93
C SER A 165 3.30 2.11 16.85
N VAL A 166 2.62 3.24 16.61
CA VAL A 166 3.04 4.21 15.59
C VAL A 166 4.27 5.00 16.01
N ARG A 167 4.35 5.43 17.28
CA ARG A 167 5.52 6.14 17.83
C ARG A 167 6.77 5.27 17.92
N GLN A 168 6.60 3.95 17.96
CA GLN A 168 7.72 3.01 17.82
C GLN A 168 8.19 2.95 16.36
N LYS A 169 7.29 3.17 15.39
CA LYS A 169 7.58 3.11 13.96
C LYS A 169 8.14 4.39 13.38
N LEU A 170 7.67 5.53 13.86
CA LEU A 170 7.96 6.86 13.33
C LEU A 170 8.37 7.81 14.47
N ASN A 171 9.33 8.68 14.20
CA ASN A 171 9.72 9.77 15.07
C ASN A 171 9.49 11.11 14.36
N ALA A 172 8.92 12.10 15.07
CA ALA A 172 8.72 13.45 14.55
C ALA A 172 9.86 14.37 15.01
N MET A 173 10.52 15.03 14.06
CA MET A 173 11.62 15.96 14.36
C MET A 173 11.06 17.34 14.70
N ARG A 174 10.94 17.62 16.00
CA ARG A 174 10.33 18.85 16.55
C ARG A 174 10.76 20.15 15.83
N ILE A 175 12.03 20.26 15.46
CA ILE A 175 12.60 21.43 14.76
C ILE A 175 11.90 21.72 13.41
N GLU A 176 11.37 20.70 12.74
CA GLU A 176 10.72 20.86 11.46
C GLU A 176 9.25 21.29 11.59
N PHE A 177 8.58 21.01 12.72
CA PHE A 177 7.14 21.29 12.92
C PHE A 177 6.85 22.60 13.64
N LYS A 178 7.72 23.02 14.57
CA LYS A 178 7.43 24.11 15.51
C LYS A 178 6.96 25.40 14.80
N ASP A 179 5.79 25.88 15.22
CA ASP A 179 5.12 27.12 14.78
C ASP A 179 4.77 27.18 13.28
N LYS A 180 4.78 26.04 12.57
CA LYS A 180 4.47 25.96 11.12
C LYS A 180 3.11 25.33 10.84
N THR A 181 2.49 25.75 9.74
CA THR A 181 1.41 25.02 9.06
C THR A 181 2.04 23.99 8.14
N VAL A 182 1.87 22.71 8.48
CA VAL A 182 2.49 21.60 7.76
C VAL A 182 1.47 20.92 6.85
N LEU A 183 1.87 20.64 5.60
CA LEU A 183 1.15 19.73 4.71
C LEU A 183 1.83 18.36 4.77
N ILE A 184 1.17 17.40 5.39
CA ILE A 184 1.61 16.02 5.45
C ILE A 184 1.02 15.27 4.27
N VAL A 185 1.87 14.57 3.50
CA VAL A 185 1.46 13.73 2.38
C VAL A 185 1.72 12.27 2.74
N ASP A 186 0.69 11.44 2.68
CA ASP A 186 0.77 9.99 2.86
C ASP A 186 0.31 9.28 1.58
N ASP A 187 0.65 7.99 1.43
CA ASP A 187 0.23 7.23 0.24
C ASP A 187 -1.28 6.96 0.24
N SER A 188 -1.83 6.56 1.38
CA SER A 188 -3.20 6.10 1.52
C SER A 188 -3.67 6.15 2.98
N ILE A 189 -4.98 6.14 3.18
CA ILE A 189 -5.59 6.05 4.51
C ILE A 189 -6.54 4.86 4.53
N VAL A 190 -6.21 3.82 5.31
CA VAL A 190 -6.99 2.57 5.41
C VAL A 190 -7.82 2.55 6.69
N ARG A 191 -7.19 2.34 7.86
CA ARG A 191 -7.87 2.28 9.17
C ARG A 191 -7.98 3.64 9.88
N GLY A 192 -7.28 4.67 9.38
CA GLY A 192 -7.24 6.02 9.97
C GLY A 192 -6.44 6.16 11.28
N THR A 193 -6.26 5.08 12.05
CA THR A 193 -5.56 5.12 13.35
C THR A 193 -4.10 5.60 13.24
N THR A 194 -3.40 5.21 12.18
CA THR A 194 -2.02 5.66 11.94
C THR A 194 -1.98 7.14 11.57
N SER A 195 -2.88 7.58 10.70
CA SER A 195 -3.00 8.98 10.30
C SER A 195 -3.36 9.88 11.50
N TYR A 196 -4.26 9.42 12.38
CA TYR A 196 -4.56 10.10 13.64
C TYR A 196 -3.31 10.30 14.50
N GLU A 197 -2.55 9.23 14.77
CA GLU A 197 -1.31 9.31 15.57
C GLU A 197 -0.27 10.23 14.92
N ILE A 198 -0.14 10.20 13.59
CA ILE A 198 0.76 11.09 12.84
C ILE A 198 0.37 12.56 13.04
N VAL A 199 -0.92 12.88 12.93
CA VAL A 199 -1.42 14.24 13.17
C VAL A 199 -1.15 14.68 14.62
N GLN A 200 -1.40 13.81 15.60
CA GLN A 200 -1.10 14.10 17.01
C GLN A 200 0.41 14.33 17.22
N MET A 201 1.27 13.49 16.64
CA MET A 201 2.73 13.66 16.72
C MET A 201 3.21 14.99 16.13
N ALA A 202 2.60 15.43 15.01
CA ALA A 202 2.90 16.74 14.41
C ALA A 202 2.48 17.89 15.34
N ARG A 203 1.27 17.83 15.92
CA ARG A 203 0.78 18.84 16.87
C ARG A 203 1.63 18.90 18.13
N GLU A 204 1.95 17.75 18.72
CA GLU A 204 2.84 17.65 19.90
C GLU A 204 4.26 18.16 19.61
N SER A 205 4.70 18.04 18.36
CA SER A 205 5.97 18.61 17.87
C SER A 205 5.90 20.12 17.63
N GLY A 206 4.75 20.74 17.87
CA GLY A 206 4.54 22.19 17.81
C GLY A 206 3.99 22.70 16.49
N ALA A 207 3.44 21.84 15.62
CA ALA A 207 2.75 22.30 14.41
C ALA A 207 1.55 23.19 14.77
N LYS A 208 1.44 24.34 14.11
CA LYS A 208 0.34 25.29 14.29
C LYS A 208 -0.96 24.76 13.66
N LYS A 209 -0.84 24.22 12.44
CA LYS A 209 -1.91 23.56 11.70
C LYS A 209 -1.35 22.35 10.97
N VAL A 210 -2.17 21.32 10.82
CA VAL A 210 -1.82 20.08 10.13
C VAL A 210 -2.84 19.84 9.02
N ILE A 211 -2.43 20.05 7.78
CA ILE A 211 -3.18 19.65 6.59
C ILE A 211 -2.68 18.27 6.18
N PHE A 212 -3.60 17.34 5.94
CA PHE A 212 -3.26 15.97 5.58
C PHE A 212 -3.74 15.69 4.14
N ALA A 213 -2.87 15.15 3.31
CA ALA A 213 -3.17 14.79 1.93
C ALA A 213 -2.82 13.33 1.66
N SER A 214 -3.77 12.60 1.06
CA SER A 214 -3.59 11.21 0.63
C SER A 214 -3.39 11.16 -0.88
N ALA A 215 -2.28 10.55 -1.33
CA ALA A 215 -1.98 10.35 -2.75
C ALA A 215 -2.89 9.33 -3.43
N ALA A 216 -3.59 8.50 -2.66
CA ALA A 216 -4.67 7.64 -3.10
C ALA A 216 -6.05 8.22 -2.72
N PRO A 217 -7.13 7.83 -3.43
CA PRO A 217 -8.50 8.05 -2.99
C PRO A 217 -8.82 7.30 -1.69
N PRO A 218 -9.96 7.59 -1.05
CA PRO A 218 -10.38 6.85 0.14
C PRO A 218 -10.56 5.37 -0.16
N VAL A 219 -9.96 4.50 0.65
CA VAL A 219 -10.16 3.05 0.56
C VAL A 219 -11.49 2.70 1.22
N ARG A 220 -12.50 2.38 0.42
CA ARG A 220 -13.90 2.19 0.86
C ARG A 220 -14.34 0.73 0.84
N PHE A 221 -13.64 -0.12 0.09
CA PHE A 221 -14.01 -1.51 -0.12
C PHE A 221 -12.83 -2.44 0.12
N PRO A 222 -13.07 -3.68 0.58
CA PRO A 222 -12.00 -4.67 0.76
C PRO A 222 -11.43 -5.12 -0.58
N ASN A 223 -10.14 -5.46 -0.61
CA ASN A 223 -9.58 -6.17 -1.76
C ASN A 223 -9.85 -7.67 -1.62
N VAL A 224 -10.27 -8.31 -2.70
CA VAL A 224 -10.54 -9.77 -2.77
C VAL A 224 -9.68 -10.47 -3.82
N TYR A 225 -8.68 -9.77 -4.36
CA TYR A 225 -7.80 -10.26 -5.42
C TYR A 225 -6.36 -10.50 -4.96
N GLY A 226 -6.13 -10.64 -3.65
CA GLY A 226 -4.85 -11.06 -3.07
C GLY A 226 -4.12 -10.02 -2.23
N ILE A 227 -4.63 -8.78 -2.12
CA ILE A 227 -4.09 -7.80 -1.17
C ILE A 227 -4.84 -7.95 0.16
N ASP A 228 -4.11 -8.16 1.25
CA ASP A 228 -4.72 -8.21 2.57
C ASP A 228 -5.20 -6.81 2.99
N MET A 229 -6.51 -6.66 3.07
CA MET A 229 -7.21 -5.46 3.51
C MET A 229 -8.10 -5.79 4.70
N PRO A 230 -8.32 -4.86 5.63
CA PRO A 230 -9.22 -5.09 6.75
C PRO A 230 -10.68 -5.24 6.30
N THR A 231 -11.57 -5.60 7.23
CA THR A 231 -13.01 -5.69 6.96
C THR A 231 -13.60 -4.30 6.69
N ARG A 232 -14.80 -4.23 6.07
CA ARG A 232 -15.46 -2.94 5.76
C ARG A 232 -15.62 -2.06 6.99
N SER A 233 -16.00 -2.64 8.14
CA SER A 233 -16.20 -1.89 9.39
C SER A 233 -14.91 -1.28 9.95
N GLU A 234 -13.76 -1.84 9.61
CA GLU A 234 -12.44 -1.36 10.03
C GLU A 234 -11.84 -0.31 9.08
N LEU A 235 -12.41 -0.15 7.88
CA LEU A 235 -12.02 0.90 6.94
C LEU A 235 -12.58 2.25 7.43
N VAL A 236 -11.71 3.24 7.58
CA VAL A 236 -12.14 4.56 8.09
C VAL A 236 -13.11 5.24 7.12
N ALA A 237 -12.93 5.02 5.81
CA ALA A 237 -13.78 5.63 4.80
C ALA A 237 -15.08 4.85 4.50
N TYR A 238 -15.29 3.67 5.09
CA TYR A 238 -16.52 2.93 4.88
C TYR A 238 -17.72 3.67 5.49
N GLY A 239 -18.69 4.03 4.66
CA GLY A 239 -19.90 4.76 5.07
C GLY A 239 -19.67 6.19 5.57
N ARG A 240 -18.48 6.77 5.36
CA ARG A 240 -18.12 8.12 5.85
C ARG A 240 -17.79 9.11 4.74
N THR A 241 -18.17 10.35 4.97
CA THR A 241 -17.79 11.52 4.17
C THR A 241 -16.35 11.95 4.45
N HIS A 242 -15.78 12.82 3.63
CA HIS A 242 -14.40 13.32 3.85
C HIS A 242 -14.28 14.12 5.15
N ASP A 243 -15.30 14.90 5.51
CA ASP A 243 -15.32 15.71 6.73
C ASP A 243 -15.33 14.83 7.98
N GLU A 244 -16.16 13.78 8.00
CA GLU A 244 -16.18 12.81 9.10
C GLU A 244 -14.83 12.10 9.25
N ILE A 245 -14.15 11.79 8.13
CA ILE A 245 -12.80 11.19 8.19
C ILE A 245 -11.79 12.21 8.71
N ASN A 246 -11.86 13.47 8.27
CA ASN A 246 -11.00 14.56 8.76
C ASN A 246 -11.09 14.71 10.28
N ASP A 247 -12.31 14.72 10.81
CA ASP A 247 -12.57 14.82 12.24
C ASP A 247 -12.01 13.62 13.01
N LEU A 248 -12.16 12.40 12.46
CA LEU A 248 -11.63 11.18 13.05
C LEU A 248 -10.09 11.17 13.13
N ILE A 249 -9.40 11.69 12.11
CA ILE A 249 -7.93 11.77 12.13
C ILE A 249 -7.43 13.03 12.85
N GLY A 250 -8.29 14.02 13.10
CA GLY A 250 -7.99 15.24 13.84
C GLY A 250 -7.13 16.26 13.07
N ALA A 251 -7.12 16.20 11.74
CA ALA A 251 -6.43 17.17 10.89
C ALA A 251 -7.23 18.48 10.78
N ASP A 252 -6.54 19.58 10.48
CA ASP A 252 -7.21 20.87 10.20
C ASP A 252 -7.92 20.84 8.84
N GLN A 253 -7.44 20.02 7.91
CA GLN A 253 -8.05 19.75 6.61
C GLN A 253 -7.51 18.43 6.06
N LEU A 254 -8.37 17.67 5.39
CA LEU A 254 -8.05 16.41 4.73
C LEU A 254 -8.35 16.51 3.22
N ILE A 255 -7.38 16.13 2.40
CA ILE A 255 -7.48 16.15 0.94
C ILE A 255 -7.16 14.75 0.43
N TYR A 256 -8.05 14.19 -0.38
CA TYR A 256 -7.84 12.89 -1.03
C TYR A 256 -7.61 13.08 -2.51
N GLN A 257 -6.72 12.29 -3.11
CA GLN A 257 -6.66 12.15 -4.57
C GLN A 257 -8.01 11.66 -5.14
N SER A 258 -8.32 12.02 -6.39
CA SER A 258 -9.48 11.46 -7.09
C SER A 258 -9.16 10.10 -7.73
N VAL A 259 -10.15 9.22 -7.86
CA VAL A 259 -9.97 7.92 -8.55
C VAL A 259 -9.54 8.14 -9.99
N GLU A 260 -10.12 9.13 -10.66
CA GLU A 260 -9.81 9.43 -12.06
C GLU A 260 -8.39 9.93 -12.25
N ASP A 261 -7.91 10.85 -11.41
CA ASP A 261 -6.55 11.36 -11.54
C ASP A 261 -5.51 10.31 -11.12
N MET A 262 -5.84 9.41 -10.19
CA MET A 262 -5.01 8.25 -9.87
C MET A 262 -4.88 7.32 -11.08
N LYS A 263 -5.99 7.01 -11.78
CA LYS A 263 -5.97 6.21 -13.02
C LYS A 263 -5.18 6.92 -14.12
N LYS A 264 -5.39 8.23 -14.31
CA LYS A 264 -4.66 9.04 -15.29
C LYS A 264 -3.15 9.08 -15.02
N ALA A 265 -2.71 9.14 -13.76
CA ALA A 265 -1.29 9.10 -13.41
C ALA A 265 -0.55 7.89 -13.99
N VAL A 266 -1.25 6.75 -14.12
CA VAL A 266 -0.72 5.55 -14.79
C VAL A 266 -0.84 5.66 -16.32
N GLN A 267 -1.99 6.10 -16.81
CA GLN A 267 -2.28 6.20 -18.26
C GLN A 267 -1.39 7.21 -18.99
N ASP A 268 -0.97 8.27 -18.31
CA ASP A 268 -0.02 9.25 -18.83
C ASP A 268 1.35 8.63 -19.15
N ILE A 269 1.67 7.49 -18.52
CA ILE A 269 2.92 6.75 -18.75
C ILE A 269 2.69 5.64 -19.78
N ASN A 270 1.62 4.86 -19.62
CA ASN A 270 1.22 3.86 -20.61
C ASN A 270 -0.25 4.03 -21.02
N PRO A 271 -0.53 4.73 -22.14
CA PRO A 271 -1.89 4.99 -22.58
C PRO A 271 -2.59 3.74 -23.13
N ASN A 272 -1.90 2.61 -23.29
CA ASN A 272 -2.50 1.35 -23.71
C ASN A 272 -3.31 0.68 -22.58
N ILE A 273 -3.04 1.03 -21.32
CA ILE A 273 -3.84 0.55 -20.18
C ILE A 273 -5.13 1.37 -20.13
N LYS A 274 -6.24 0.76 -20.51
CA LYS A 274 -7.55 1.45 -20.59
C LYS A 274 -8.35 1.38 -19.29
N ASN A 275 -8.16 0.30 -18.54
CA ASN A 275 -8.93 -0.02 -17.35
C ASN A 275 -7.99 -0.49 -16.24
N PHE A 276 -8.51 -0.52 -15.02
CA PHE A 276 -7.77 -0.91 -13.83
C PHE A 276 -8.66 -1.72 -12.91
N GLU A 277 -8.06 -2.63 -12.15
CA GLU A 277 -8.69 -3.15 -10.95
C GLU A 277 -8.51 -2.10 -9.85
N ALA A 278 -9.60 -1.41 -9.51
CA ALA A 278 -9.64 -0.32 -8.54
C ALA A 278 -10.79 -0.50 -7.53
N SER A 279 -11.25 -1.74 -7.34
CA SER A 279 -12.43 -2.08 -6.53
C SER A 279 -12.36 -1.52 -5.11
N CYS A 280 -11.16 -1.46 -4.51
CA CYS A 280 -10.94 -0.90 -3.18
C CYS A 280 -11.39 0.57 -3.05
N PHE A 281 -11.46 1.30 -4.16
CA PHE A 281 -11.79 2.72 -4.22
C PHE A 281 -13.18 2.96 -4.81
N ASP A 282 -13.54 2.28 -5.90
CA ASP A 282 -14.77 2.53 -6.65
C ASP A 282 -15.85 1.45 -6.48
N GLY A 283 -15.54 0.34 -5.79
CA GLY A 283 -16.47 -0.75 -5.51
C GLY A 283 -16.77 -1.65 -6.72
N ASN A 284 -16.12 -1.41 -7.86
CA ASN A 284 -16.35 -2.17 -9.09
C ASN A 284 -15.39 -3.35 -9.18
N TYR A 285 -15.85 -4.53 -8.77
CA TYR A 285 -15.11 -5.78 -8.86
C TYR A 285 -15.21 -6.38 -10.27
N ILE A 286 -14.09 -6.44 -10.97
CA ILE A 286 -14.05 -6.75 -12.40
C ILE A 286 -14.44 -8.19 -12.75
N THR A 287 -14.32 -9.13 -11.80
CA THR A 287 -14.68 -10.53 -12.02
C THR A 287 -16.20 -10.76 -12.06
N GLY A 288 -17.01 -9.78 -11.62
CA GLY A 288 -18.47 -9.81 -11.72
C GLY A 288 -19.19 -10.79 -10.79
N ASP A 289 -18.45 -11.54 -9.98
CA ASP A 289 -18.95 -12.55 -9.04
C ASP A 289 -18.86 -12.11 -7.56
N ILE A 290 -18.33 -10.91 -7.31
CA ILE A 290 -18.21 -10.34 -5.97
C ILE A 290 -19.52 -9.67 -5.58
N THR A 291 -20.26 -10.32 -4.69
CA THR A 291 -21.53 -9.84 -4.15
C THR A 291 -21.38 -9.38 -2.71
N GLU A 292 -22.36 -8.63 -2.20
CA GLU A 292 -22.40 -8.26 -0.78
C GLU A 292 -22.39 -9.50 0.14
N ALA A 293 -23.16 -10.55 -0.21
CA ALA A 293 -23.19 -11.81 0.52
C ALA A 293 -21.81 -12.52 0.53
N TYR A 294 -21.03 -12.41 -0.54
CA TYR A 294 -19.66 -12.92 -0.57
C TYR A 294 -18.76 -12.14 0.40
N LEU A 295 -18.86 -10.81 0.41
CA LEU A 295 -18.10 -9.97 1.33
C LEU A 295 -18.48 -10.23 2.79
N ASP A 296 -19.77 -10.37 3.09
CA ASP A 296 -20.27 -10.73 4.43
C ASP A 296 -19.67 -12.07 4.90
N ALA A 297 -19.65 -13.08 4.02
CA ALA A 297 -19.09 -14.39 4.33
C ALA A 297 -17.58 -14.31 4.61
N LEU A 298 -16.84 -13.51 3.82
CA LEU A 298 -15.40 -13.31 3.99
C LEU A 298 -15.07 -12.59 5.30
N GLU A 299 -15.86 -11.58 5.67
CA GLU A 299 -15.73 -10.87 6.93
C GLU A 299 -16.05 -11.77 8.13
N ALA A 300 -17.12 -12.57 8.03
CA ALA A 300 -17.47 -13.55 9.07
C ALA A 300 -16.35 -14.57 9.29
N ALA A 301 -15.77 -15.11 8.22
CA ALA A 301 -14.66 -16.06 8.29
C ALA A 301 -13.42 -15.44 8.99
N ARG A 302 -13.08 -14.19 8.67
CA ARG A 302 -11.97 -13.48 9.33
C ARG A 302 -12.23 -13.23 10.81
N ASN A 303 -13.44 -12.82 11.17
CA ASN A 303 -13.80 -12.60 12.58
C ASN A 303 -13.71 -13.90 13.39
N ILE A 304 -14.08 -15.05 12.80
CA ILE A 304 -13.90 -16.35 13.43
C ILE A 304 -12.41 -16.66 13.63
N ALA A 305 -11.59 -16.50 12.60
CA ALA A 305 -10.14 -16.75 12.68
C ALA A 305 -9.46 -15.89 13.77
N ASN A 306 -9.76 -14.59 13.82
CA ASN A 306 -9.24 -13.68 14.85
C ASN A 306 -9.68 -14.12 16.26
N ASN A 307 -10.94 -14.51 16.44
CA ASN A 307 -11.46 -14.99 17.72
C ASN A 307 -10.86 -16.35 18.14
N GLU A 308 -10.40 -17.18 17.20
CA GLU A 308 -9.68 -18.42 17.48
C GLU A 308 -8.22 -18.18 17.83
N GLU A 309 -7.54 -17.24 17.15
CA GLU A 309 -6.19 -16.81 17.51
C GLU A 309 -6.16 -16.17 18.91
N ASP A 310 -7.12 -15.29 19.21
CA ASP A 310 -7.27 -14.69 20.54
C ASP A 310 -7.52 -15.78 21.60
N ARG A 311 -8.33 -16.81 21.30
CA ARG A 311 -8.56 -17.95 22.20
C ARG A 311 -7.34 -18.85 22.40
N LYS A 312 -6.51 -19.04 21.36
CA LYS A 312 -5.23 -19.78 21.49
C LYS A 312 -4.16 -18.98 22.23
N SER A 313 -4.33 -17.66 22.35
CA SER A 313 -3.45 -16.79 23.14
C SER A 313 -3.83 -16.70 24.63
N ASP A 314 -4.79 -17.52 25.09
CA ASP A 314 -5.26 -17.55 26.48
C ASP A 314 -4.15 -17.99 27.46
N PRO A 315 -3.90 -17.25 28.56
CA PRO A 315 -2.80 -17.56 29.51
C PRO A 315 -2.91 -18.93 30.19
N SER A 316 -4.07 -19.59 30.10
CA SER A 316 -4.31 -20.91 30.68
C SER A 316 -3.49 -22.02 30.00
N ASP A 317 -3.08 -21.84 28.75
CA ASP A 317 -2.25 -22.80 28.00
C ASP A 317 -0.75 -22.69 28.37
N PHE A 318 -0.33 -21.55 28.93
CA PHE A 318 1.00 -21.39 29.54
C PHE A 318 1.15 -22.23 30.82
N ALA A 319 0.08 -22.40 31.59
CA ALA A 319 0.12 -23.22 32.81
C ALA A 319 0.25 -24.72 32.50
N ARG A 320 -0.28 -25.19 31.37
CA ARG A 320 -0.16 -26.58 30.92
C ARG A 320 1.22 -26.91 30.35
N SER A 321 1.84 -25.98 29.63
CA SER A 321 3.18 -26.18 29.05
C SER A 321 4.31 -26.12 30.08
N GLN A 322 4.14 -25.41 31.21
CA GLN A 322 5.13 -25.42 32.30
C GLN A 322 5.09 -26.67 33.19
N LEU A 323 3.93 -27.33 33.30
CA LEU A 323 3.78 -28.55 34.12
C LEU A 323 4.53 -29.77 33.56
N HIS A 324 4.92 -29.77 32.27
CA HIS A 324 5.68 -30.87 31.67
C HIS A 324 7.21 -30.73 31.75
N LEU A 325 7.74 -29.60 32.22
CA LEU A 325 9.20 -29.39 32.31
C LEU A 325 9.82 -29.75 33.67
N HIS A 326 9.03 -30.20 34.65
CA HIS A 326 9.50 -30.55 36.00
C HIS A 326 9.45 -32.05 36.35
N LEU A 327 9.21 -32.94 35.36
CA LEU A 327 9.20 -34.40 35.58
C LEU A 327 10.32 -35.17 34.87
N ALA A 328 11.38 -34.48 34.43
CA ALA A 328 12.57 -35.12 33.89
C ALA A 328 13.81 -34.63 34.64
N ASN A 329 13.95 -35.05 35.89
CA ASN A 329 15.22 -35.16 36.63
C ASN A 329 14.93 -35.92 37.94
N GLY A 330 15.23 -37.21 37.96
CA GLY A 330 15.10 -38.05 39.16
C GLY A 330 14.94 -39.54 38.83
N ASP A 331 15.97 -40.14 38.23
CA ASP A 331 16.70 -41.32 38.73
C ASP A 331 17.78 -41.75 37.73
#